data_AF-A0A2R6FFX5-F1
#
_entry.id   AF-A0A2R6FFX5-F1
#
_cell.length_a   1.000
_cell.length_b   1.000
_cell.length_c   1.000
_cell.angle_alpha   90.00
_cell.angle_beta   90.00
_cell.angle_gamma   90.00
#
_symmetry.space_group_name_H-M   'P 1'
#
loop_
_entity.id
_entity.type
_entity.pdbx_description
1 polymer ?
#
loop_
_entity_poly.entity_id
_entity_poly.type
_entity_poly.pdbx_seq_one_letter_code
_entity_poly.pdbx_strand_id
1 'polypeptide(L)'
;MRLSSGRTVRLLSADRSVVESSRSAPFEARHVDYRSANLSEHVADAAAIVAPDRDRIGLLVAQKLAASGAADRILVRLNDPEYEAAFEDIDCELLDFGSVLHETVESSLGPPPA
;
A
#
# COMPACT_ATOMS: atom_id res chain seq x y z
N MET A 1 -4.97 -3.22 -15.73
CA MET A 1 -3.58 -2.74 -15.65
C MET A 1 -2.65 -3.93 -15.88
N ARG A 2 -2.02 -4.06 -17.04
CA ARG A 2 -0.99 -5.09 -17.28
C ARG A 2 0.33 -4.52 -16.79
N LEU A 3 0.90 -5.10 -15.74
CA LEU A 3 2.29 -4.85 -15.39
C LEU A 3 3.15 -5.30 -16.57
N SER A 4 4.06 -4.43 -17.03
CA SER A 4 5.01 -4.77 -18.09
C SER A 4 5.73 -6.07 -17.75
N SER A 5 5.75 -7.01 -18.70
CA SER A 5 6.37 -8.33 -18.59
C SER A 5 7.80 -8.21 -18.07
N GLY A 6 8.02 -8.53 -16.79
CA GLY A 6 9.35 -8.44 -16.16
C GLY A 6 9.37 -7.86 -14.73
N ARG A 7 8.25 -7.32 -14.22
CA ARG A 7 8.15 -6.90 -12.82
C ARG A 7 7.50 -7.99 -11.97
N THR A 8 8.26 -8.53 -11.02
CA THR A 8 7.76 -9.44 -9.98
C THR A 8 7.16 -8.62 -8.85
N VAL A 9 5.94 -8.96 -8.41
CA VAL A 9 5.29 -8.31 -7.27
C VAL A 9 5.28 -9.27 -6.09
N ARG A 10 5.94 -8.92 -4.99
CA ARG A 10 5.80 -9.67 -3.73
C ARG A 10 4.58 -9.15 -2.99
N LEU A 11 3.62 -10.03 -2.74
CA LEU A 11 2.46 -9.72 -1.92
C LEU A 11 2.70 -10.25 -0.51
N LEU A 12 2.70 -9.37 0.49
CA LEU A 12 2.80 -9.74 1.89
C LEU A 12 1.44 -9.49 2.55
N SER A 13 0.86 -10.52 3.19
CA SER A 13 -0.40 -10.36 3.91
C SER A 13 -0.44 -11.19 5.19
N ALA A 14 -1.07 -10.66 6.22
CA ALA A 14 -1.40 -11.41 7.44
C ALA A 14 -2.66 -12.28 7.27
N ASP A 15 -3.39 -12.11 6.16
CA ASP A 15 -4.57 -12.91 5.82
C ASP A 15 -4.17 -14.05 4.88
N ARG A 16 -4.33 -15.29 5.36
CA ARG A 16 -4.03 -16.50 4.57
C ARG A 16 -4.91 -16.64 3.33
N SER A 17 -6.17 -16.21 3.38
CA SER A 17 -7.08 -16.30 2.24
C SER A 17 -6.62 -15.42 1.08
N VAL A 18 -6.13 -14.22 1.39
CA VAL A 18 -5.53 -13.30 0.40
C VAL A 18 -4.28 -13.92 -0.24
N VAL A 19 -3.42 -14.54 0.57
CA VAL A 19 -2.21 -15.21 0.07
C VAL A 19 -2.57 -16.35 -0.87
N GLU A 20 -3.50 -17.22 -0.48
CA GLU A 20 -3.91 -18.40 -1.26
C GLU A 20 -4.52 -18.02 -2.61
N SER A 21 -5.42 -17.03 -2.61
CA SER A 21 -6.06 -16.52 -3.83
C SER A 21 -5.10 -15.78 -4.77
N SER A 22 -3.94 -15.35 -4.27
CA SER A 22 -2.94 -14.57 -5.01
C SER A 22 -1.69 -15.36 -5.40
N ARG A 23 -1.72 -16.70 -5.35
CA ARG A 23 -0.56 -17.55 -5.74
C ARG A 23 -0.32 -17.65 -7.25
N SER A 24 -1.09 -16.93 -8.06
CA SER A 24 -0.91 -16.89 -9.50
C SER A 24 0.04 -15.75 -9.91
N ALA A 25 0.73 -15.95 -11.03
CA ALA A 25 1.56 -14.89 -11.63
C ALA A 25 0.71 -13.62 -11.87
N PRO A 26 1.27 -12.41 -11.66
CA PRO A 26 2.69 -12.10 -11.42
C PRO A 26 3.10 -12.02 -9.92
N PHE A 27 2.31 -12.57 -9.00
CA PHE A 27 2.52 -12.40 -7.57
C PHE A 27 3.35 -13.51 -6.95
N GLU A 28 4.34 -13.11 -6.15
CA GLU A 28 5.01 -13.95 -5.16
C GLU A 28 4.36 -13.71 -3.79
N ALA A 29 3.23 -14.38 -3.53
CA ALA A 29 2.46 -14.18 -2.30
C ALA A 29 3.08 -14.89 -1.09
N ARG A 30 3.23 -14.18 0.02
CA ARG A 30 3.74 -14.68 1.31
C ARG A 30 2.84 -14.27 2.47
N HIS A 31 2.63 -15.21 3.38
CA HIS A 31 1.94 -14.93 4.64
C HIS A 31 2.93 -14.34 5.65
N VAL A 32 2.66 -13.13 6.14
CA VAL A 32 3.55 -12.36 7.03
C VAL A 32 2.71 -11.69 8.11
N ASP A 33 3.04 -11.93 9.39
CA ASP A 33 2.52 -11.12 10.48
C ASP A 33 3.37 -9.85 10.62
N TYR A 34 2.85 -8.73 10.11
CA TYR A 34 3.54 -7.45 10.13
C TYR A 34 3.90 -6.96 11.54
N ARG A 35 3.26 -7.48 12.61
CA ARG A 35 3.59 -7.09 13.99
C ARG A 35 4.96 -7.62 14.40
N SER A 36 5.24 -8.89 14.12
CA SER A 36 6.47 -9.57 14.54
C SER A 36 7.52 -9.69 13.44
N ALA A 37 7.13 -9.63 12.17
CA ALA A 37 8.04 -9.88 11.06
C ALA A 37 9.08 -8.76 10.89
N ASN A 38 10.28 -9.15 10.43
CA ASN A 38 11.25 -8.20 9.93
C ASN A 38 10.97 -7.94 8.43
N LEU A 39 10.35 -6.81 8.12
CA LEU A 39 9.90 -6.52 6.75
C LEU A 39 11.05 -6.24 5.79
N SER A 40 12.24 -5.87 6.29
CA SER A 40 13.39 -5.49 5.45
C SER A 40 13.83 -6.60 4.50
N GLU A 41 13.68 -7.87 4.90
CA GLU A 41 14.06 -9.04 4.09
C GLU A 41 13.19 -9.21 2.83
N HIS A 42 12.04 -8.53 2.78
CA HIS A 42 11.09 -8.64 1.69
C HIS A 42 11.11 -7.45 0.74
N VAL A 43 11.66 -6.30 1.16
CA VAL A 43 11.53 -5.01 0.46
C VAL A 43 12.84 -4.40 -0.03
N ALA A 44 13.98 -5.08 0.18
CA ALA A 44 15.29 -4.60 -0.28
C ALA A 44 15.25 -4.19 -1.77
N ASP A 45 15.71 -2.98 -2.05
CA ASP A 45 15.79 -2.36 -3.39
C ASP A 45 14.45 -2.35 -4.14
N ALA A 46 13.34 -2.22 -3.39
CA ALA A 46 11.99 -2.19 -3.94
C ALA A 46 11.16 -1.04 -3.37
N ALA A 47 10.23 -0.55 -4.20
CA ALA A 47 9.14 0.29 -3.72
C ALA A 47 8.13 -0.55 -2.93
N ALA A 48 7.80 -0.13 -1.72
CA ALA A 48 6.81 -0.77 -0.86
C ALA A 48 5.45 -0.06 -0.98
N ILE A 49 4.40 -0.81 -1.32
CA ILE A 49 3.01 -0.34 -1.28
C ILE A 49 2.35 -0.90 -0.02
N VAL A 50 1.93 -0.02 0.88
CA VAL A 50 1.32 -0.33 2.16
C VAL A 50 -0.18 -0.01 2.07
N ALA A 51 -1.00 -1.04 1.84
CA ALA A 51 -2.45 -0.88 1.65
C ALA A 51 -3.29 -1.78 2.58
N PRO A 52 -3.17 -1.65 3.91
CA PRO A 52 -4.02 -2.39 4.84
C PRO A 52 -5.42 -1.77 4.94
N ASP A 53 -6.35 -2.53 5.50
CA ASP A 53 -7.74 -2.08 5.72
C ASP A 53 -7.90 -1.02 6.81
N ARG A 54 -6.85 -0.73 7.60
CA ARG A 54 -6.89 0.27 8.68
C ARG A 54 -5.61 1.10 8.69
N ASP A 55 -5.73 2.41 8.75
CA ASP A 55 -4.59 3.34 8.70
C ASP A 55 -3.58 3.11 9.83
N ARG A 56 -4.04 2.76 11.04
CA ARG A 56 -3.15 2.39 12.15
C ARG A 56 -2.20 1.21 11.83
N ILE A 57 -2.63 0.28 10.98
CA ILE A 57 -1.77 -0.82 10.51
C ILE A 57 -0.80 -0.27 9.46
N GLY A 58 -1.27 0.62 8.58
CA GLY A 58 -0.45 1.27 7.57
C GLY A 58 0.67 2.08 8.21
N LEU A 59 0.33 2.83 9.26
CA LEU A 59 1.25 3.60 10.08
C LEU A 59 2.34 2.71 10.69
N LEU A 60 1.96 1.63 11.38
CA LEU A 60 2.92 0.70 11.97
C LEU A 60 3.87 0.11 10.92
N VAL A 61 3.33 -0.31 9.76
CA VAL A 61 4.13 -0.89 8.69
C VAL A 61 5.08 0.15 8.07
N ALA A 62 4.59 1.36 7.81
CA ALA A 62 5.39 2.47 7.27
C ALA A 62 6.53 2.84 8.22
N GLN A 63 6.26 2.95 9.52
CA GLN A 63 7.29 3.20 10.55
C GLN A 63 8.37 2.11 10.54
N LYS A 64 7.97 0.83 10.46
CA LYS A 64 8.94 -0.28 10.41
C LYS A 64 9.80 -0.25 9.15
N LEU A 65 9.20 0.07 8.01
CA LEU A 65 9.91 0.18 6.73
C LEU A 65 10.87 1.37 6.74
N ALA A 66 10.41 2.55 7.15
CA ALA A 66 11.22 3.77 7.24
C ALA A 66 12.39 3.59 8.22
N ALA A 67 12.14 3.02 9.41
CA ALA A 67 13.18 2.74 10.39
C ALA A 67 14.23 1.72 9.90
N SER A 68 13.85 0.81 9.00
CA SER A 68 14.77 -0.16 8.42
C SER A 68 15.65 0.42 7.29
N GLY A 69 15.19 1.49 6.62
CA GLY A 69 15.84 2.06 5.43
C GLY A 69 15.95 1.09 4.25
N ALA A 70 15.22 -0.03 4.27
CA ALA A 70 15.38 -1.10 3.28
C ALA A 70 14.56 -0.91 1.99
N ALA A 71 13.52 -0.07 2.04
CA ALA A 71 12.68 0.23 0.89
C ALA A 71 13.17 1.51 0.20
N ASP A 72 13.23 1.50 -1.13
CA ASP A 72 13.62 2.67 -1.93
C ASP A 72 12.58 3.80 -1.86
N ARG A 73 11.31 3.40 -1.70
CA ARG A 73 10.15 4.31 -1.60
C ARG A 73 9.04 3.61 -0.84
N ILE A 74 8.33 4.37 0.00
CA ILE A 74 7.17 3.88 0.75
C ILE A 74 5.93 4.65 0.28
N LEU A 75 4.94 3.92 -0.23
CA LEU A 75 3.64 4.44 -0.67
C LEU A 75 2.58 3.88 0.28
N VAL A 76 1.84 4.73 0.97
CA VAL A 76 0.81 4.30 1.93
C VAL A 76 -0.57 4.69 1.42
N ARG A 77 -1.49 3.72 1.34
CA ARG A 77 -2.92 4.02 1.13
C ARG A 77 -3.48 4.65 2.40
N LEU A 78 -3.95 5.88 2.30
CA LEU A 78 -4.73 6.53 3.34
C LEU A 78 -6.21 6.22 3.12
N ASN A 79 -6.88 5.69 4.14
CA ASN A 79 -8.32 5.41 4.11
C ASN A 79 -9.12 6.54 4.74
N ASP A 80 -8.59 7.12 5.81
CA ASP A 80 -9.19 8.23 6.56
C ASP A 80 -8.25 9.46 6.53
N PRO A 81 -8.64 10.57 5.91
CA PRO A 81 -7.86 11.82 5.89
C PRO A 81 -7.48 12.34 7.28
N GLU A 82 -8.24 12.03 8.34
CA GLU A 82 -7.91 12.46 9.71
C GLU A 82 -6.60 11.84 10.22
N TYR A 83 -6.13 10.75 9.59
CA TYR A 83 -4.87 10.10 9.94
C TYR A 83 -3.64 10.72 9.27
N GLU A 84 -3.79 11.67 8.34
CA GLU A 84 -2.69 12.26 7.58
C GLU A 84 -1.56 12.77 8.50
N ALA A 85 -1.92 13.53 9.55
CA ALA A 85 -0.99 14.10 10.52
C ALA A 85 -0.13 13.03 11.23
N ALA A 86 -0.61 11.79 11.35
CA ALA A 86 0.15 10.72 11.99
C ALA A 86 1.35 10.25 11.14
N PHE A 87 1.38 10.59 9.84
CA PHE A 87 2.43 10.19 8.91
C PHE A 87 3.45 11.30 8.60
N GLU A 88 3.26 12.53 9.11
CA GLU A 88 4.11 13.69 8.78
C GLU A 88 5.62 13.46 9.00
N ASP A 89 5.97 12.73 10.06
CA ASP A 89 7.37 12.44 10.41
C ASP A 89 7.93 11.15 9.78
N ILE A 90 7.18 10.50 8.89
CA ILE A 90 7.57 9.27 8.21
C ILE A 90 7.93 9.60 6.77
N ASP A 91 9.10 9.15 6.33
CA ASP A 91 9.54 9.24 4.93
C ASP A 91 8.70 8.31 4.03
N CYS A 92 7.49 8.76 3.71
CA CYS A 92 6.52 8.05 2.89
C CYS A 92 5.64 9.02 2.11
N GLU A 93 5.05 8.51 1.03
CA GLU A 93 4.08 9.24 0.22
C GLU A 93 2.68 8.66 0.49
N LEU A 94 1.73 9.56 0.79
CA LEU A 94 0.35 9.18 1.05
C LEU A 94 -0.46 9.19 -0.24
N LEU A 95 -1.23 8.12 -0.42
CA LEU A 95 -2.19 7.95 -1.50
C LEU A 95 -3.60 8.01 -0.92
N ASP A 96 -4.22 9.18 -1.02
CA ASP A 96 -5.65 9.34 -0.74
C ASP A 96 -6.46 8.89 -1.97
N PHE A 97 -6.99 7.67 -1.90
CA PHE A 97 -7.83 7.12 -2.96
C PHE A 97 -9.20 7.79 -3.04
N GLY A 98 -9.66 8.42 -1.95
CA GLY A 98 -10.93 9.12 -1.90
C GLY A 98 -10.92 10.30 -2.86
N SER A 99 -9.89 11.15 -2.80
CA SER A 99 -9.77 12.32 -3.68
C SER A 99 -9.48 11.95 -5.13
N VAL A 100 -8.67 10.90 -5.40
CA VAL A 100 -8.43 10.40 -6.77
C VAL A 100 -9.72 9.90 -7.44
N LEU A 101 -10.54 9.16 -6.70
CA LEU A 101 -11.81 8.66 -7.21
C LEU A 101 -12.86 9.76 -7.30
N HIS A 102 -12.87 10.73 -6.37
CA HIS A 102 -13.78 11.86 -6.38
C HIS A 102 -13.69 12.65 -7.68
N GLU A 103 -12.48 13.05 -8.09
CA GLU A 103 -12.26 13.79 -9.34
C GLU A 103 -12.73 12.99 -10.57
N THR A 104 -12.47 11.68 -10.57
CA THR A 104 -12.90 10.77 -11.63
C THR A 104 -14.43 10.65 -11.69
N VAL A 105 -15.08 10.57 -10.53
CA VAL A 105 -16.55 10.47 -10.40
C VAL A 105 -17.22 11.78 -10.78
N GLU A 106 -16.75 12.92 -10.27
CA GLU A 106 -17.26 14.24 -10.65
C GLU A 106 -17.13 14.48 -12.16
N SER A 107 -15.99 14.15 -12.74
CA SER A 107 -15.77 14.25 -14.19
C SER A 107 -16.72 13.34 -15.01
N SER A 108 -17.21 12.25 -14.41
CA SER A 108 -18.11 11.29 -15.06
C SER A 108 -19.59 11.65 -14.92
N LEU A 109 -19.96 12.43 -13.90
CA LEU A 109 -21.35 12.82 -13.63
C LEU A 109 -21.87 13.92 -14.57
N GLY A 110 -20.98 14.59 -15.32
CA GLY A 110 -21.33 15.71 -16.20
C GLY A 110 -21.79 16.96 -15.42
N PRO A 111 -21.97 18.11 -16.08
CA PRO A 111 -22.51 19.29 -15.41
C PRO A 111 -23.95 19.00 -14.91
N PRO A 112 -24.36 19.59 -13.78
CA PRO A 112 -25.72 19.41 -13.26
C PRO A 112 -26.76 19.82 -14.32
N PRO A 113 -27.91 19.13 -14.40
CA PRO A 113 -28.98 19.53 -15.30
C PRO A 113 -29.45 20.95 -14.95
N ALA A 114 -29.64 21.78 -15.98
CA ALA A 114 -30.02 23.19 -15.90
C ALA A 114 -31.40 23.40 -15.25
#